data_AF-A0A8E2B1D9-F1
#
_entry.id   AF-A0A8E2B1D9-F1
#
_cell.length_a   1.000
_cell.length_b   1.000
_cell.length_c   1.000
_cell.angle_alpha   90.00
_cell.angle_beta   90.00
_cell.angle_gamma   90.00
#
_symmetry.space_group_name_H-M   'P 1'
#
loop_
_entity.id
_entity.type
_entity.pdbx_description
1 polymer ?
#
loop_
_entity_poly.entity_id
_entity_poly.type
_entity_poly.pdbx_seq_one_letter_code
_entity_poly.pdbx_strand_id
1 'polypeptide(L)'
;MHAPNLAKRLQARIAALQAEVTELQKTLGEYEDAQKIVSRHIKLLHQYNEAKDAAQILMGRLAAHRQTTIRQIHIDYGLTDAD
;
A
#
# COMPACT_ATOMS: atom_id res chain seq x y z
N MET A 1 7.80 -26.14 41.07
CA MET A 1 6.83 -25.03 41.22
C MET A 1 7.16 -23.85 40.28
N HIS A 2 7.09 -24.01 38.94
CA HIS A 2 7.44 -22.92 38.00
C HIS A 2 6.37 -22.61 36.93
N ALA A 3 5.38 -23.47 36.73
CA ALA A 3 4.31 -23.26 35.75
C ALA A 3 3.36 -22.05 35.99
N PRO A 4 2.98 -21.67 37.24
CA PRO A 4 1.95 -20.65 37.43
C PRO A 4 2.43 -19.21 37.11
N ASN A 5 3.74 -18.93 37.25
CA ASN A 5 4.29 -17.60 36.95
C ASN A 5 4.38 -17.31 35.44
N LEU A 6 4.59 -18.34 34.62
CA LEU A 6 4.61 -18.18 33.17
C LEU A 6 3.21 -17.87 32.65
N ALA A 7 2.19 -18.61 33.11
CA ALA A 7 0.79 -18.39 32.74
C ALA A 7 0.31 -16.98 33.10
N LYS A 8 0.68 -16.48 34.30
CA LYS A 8 0.33 -15.12 34.75
C LYS A 8 0.99 -14.03 33.89
N ARG A 9 2.26 -14.22 33.50
CA ARG A 9 2.98 -13.30 32.60
C ARG A 9 2.40 -13.30 31.19
N LEU A 10 2.01 -14.47 30.67
CA LEU A 10 1.36 -14.60 29.37
C LEU A 10 -0.01 -13.92 29.38
N GLN A 11 -0.82 -14.12 30.42
CA GLN A 11 -2.10 -13.42 30.56
C GLN A 11 -1.94 -11.90 30.63
N ALA A 12 -0.97 -11.41 31.40
CA ALA A 12 -0.67 -9.97 31.46
C ALA A 12 -0.25 -9.41 30.09
N ARG A 13 0.52 -10.18 29.31
CA ARG A 13 0.92 -9.78 27.95
C ARG A 13 -0.25 -9.80 26.97
N ILE A 14 -1.14 -10.78 27.06
CA ILE A 14 -2.36 -10.85 26.25
C ILE A 14 -3.26 -9.64 26.56
N ALA A 15 -3.46 -9.32 27.84
CA ALA A 15 -4.27 -8.17 28.25
C ALA A 15 -3.69 -6.83 27.75
N ALA A 16 -2.36 -6.67 27.82
CA ALA A 16 -1.68 -5.48 27.29
C ALA A 16 -1.85 -5.36 25.76
N LEU A 17 -1.67 -6.47 25.02
CA LEU A 17 -1.87 -6.50 23.57
C LEU A 17 -3.33 -6.23 23.18
N GLN A 18 -4.29 -6.75 23.94
CA GLN A 18 -5.72 -6.48 23.72
C GLN A 18 -6.07 -5.00 23.93
N ALA A 19 -5.51 -4.36 24.95
CA ALA A 19 -5.71 -2.93 25.18
C ALA A 19 -5.13 -2.09 24.04
N GLU A 20 -3.94 -2.44 23.55
CA GLU A 20 -3.29 -1.79 22.41
C GLU A 20 -4.10 -1.95 21.11
N VAL A 21 -4.61 -3.16 20.84
CA VAL A 21 -5.50 -3.42 19.70
C VAL A 21 -6.78 -2.59 19.79
N THR A 22 -7.37 -2.46 20.99
CA THR A 22 -8.60 -1.68 21.20
C THR A 22 -8.36 -0.19 20.92
N GLU A 23 -7.21 0.34 21.35
CA GLU A 23 -6.85 1.75 21.11
C GLU A 23 -6.56 2.02 19.63
N LEU A 24 -5.88 1.09 18.96
CA LEU A 24 -5.64 1.15 17.52
C LEU A 24 -6.95 1.06 16.72
N GLN A 25 -7.90 0.23 17.16
CA GLN A 25 -9.23 0.14 16.55
C GLN A 25 -10.04 1.44 16.71
N LYS A 26 -9.98 2.11 17.86
CA LYS A 26 -10.61 3.43 18.04
C LYS A 26 -10.03 4.48 17.10
N THR A 27 -8.71 4.48 16.94
CA THR A 27 -8.01 5.42 16.02
C THR A 27 -8.42 5.20 14.57
N LEU A 28 -8.73 3.95 14.21
CA LEU A 28 -9.18 3.58 12.87
C LEU A 28 -10.65 3.91 12.59
N GLY A 29 -11.48 4.00 13.64
CA GLY A 29 -12.93 4.24 13.56
C GLY A 29 -13.74 2.96 13.78
N GLU A 30 -14.85 3.07 14.52
CA GLU A 30 -15.64 1.93 15.03
C GLU A 30 -16.19 0.96 13.97
N TYR A 31 -16.14 1.31 12.69
CA TYR A 31 -16.71 0.53 11.59
C TYR A 31 -15.72 0.24 10.45
N GLU A 32 -14.45 0.60 10.63
CA GLU A 32 -13.43 0.40 9.60
C GLU A 32 -12.59 -0.85 9.89
N ASP A 33 -12.53 -1.74 8.89
CA ASP A 33 -11.72 -2.94 8.94
C ASP A 33 -10.34 -2.64 8.35
N ALA A 34 -9.32 -2.54 9.22
CA ALA A 34 -7.94 -2.27 8.85
C ALA A 34 -7.46 -3.16 7.70
N GLN A 35 -7.83 -4.43 7.75
CA GLN A 35 -7.40 -5.40 6.76
C GLN A 35 -8.03 -5.12 5.39
N LYS A 36 -9.30 -4.72 5.37
CA LYS A 36 -9.98 -4.32 4.12
C LYS A 36 -9.41 -3.03 3.55
N ILE A 37 -9.08 -2.04 4.38
CA ILE A 37 -8.50 -0.77 3.94
C ILE A 37 -7.13 -1.01 3.32
N VAL A 38 -6.27 -1.72 4.03
CA VAL A 38 -4.93 -2.06 3.53
C VAL A 38 -5.02 -2.92 2.27
N SER A 39 -5.90 -3.93 2.25
CA SER A 39 -6.10 -4.76 1.07
C SER A 39 -6.60 -3.95 -0.13
N ARG A 40 -7.52 -3.01 0.08
CA ARG A 40 -7.99 -2.09 -0.98
C ARG A 40 -6.85 -1.20 -1.48
N HIS A 41 -6.05 -0.64 -0.58
CA HIS A 41 -4.92 0.21 -0.95
C HIS A 41 -3.87 -0.57 -1.75
N ILE A 42 -3.51 -1.78 -1.33
CA ILE A 42 -2.59 -2.67 -2.05
C ILE A 42 -3.11 -2.98 -3.46
N LYS A 43 -4.41 -3.30 -3.59
CA LYS A 43 -5.03 -3.57 -4.89
C LYS A 43 -4.97 -2.35 -5.82
N LEU A 44 -5.30 -1.17 -5.31
CA LEU A 44 -5.24 0.07 -6.09
C LEU A 44 -3.80 0.39 -6.53
N LEU A 45 -2.84 0.19 -5.64
CA LEU A 45 -1.43 0.42 -5.95
C LEU A 45 -0.92 -0.54 -7.04
N HIS A 46 -1.27 -1.83 -6.97
CA HIS A 46 -0.93 -2.78 -8.02
C HIS A 46 -1.59 -2.43 -9.36
N GLN A 47 -2.88 -2.08 -9.36
CA GLN A 47 -3.58 -1.68 -10.58
C GLN A 47 -2.96 -0.42 -11.21
N TYR A 48 -2.61 0.56 -10.39
CA TYR A 48 -1.92 1.76 -10.86
C TYR A 48 -0.56 1.43 -11.48
N ASN A 49 0.24 0.62 -10.80
CA ASN A 49 1.57 0.23 -11.30
C ASN A 49 1.47 -0.57 -12.59
N GLU A 50 0.55 -1.55 -12.69
CA GLU A 50 0.33 -2.32 -13.92
C GLU A 50 -0.08 -1.42 -15.09
N ALA A 51 -1.00 -0.49 -14.87
CA ALA A 51 -1.43 0.46 -15.90
C ALA A 51 -0.28 1.39 -16.32
N LYS A 52 0.49 1.89 -15.35
CA LYS A 52 1.66 2.74 -15.59
C LYS A 52 2.72 2.00 -16.40
N ASP A 53 3.05 0.77 -16.04
CA ASP A 53 4.05 -0.04 -16.72
C ASP A 53 3.63 -0.35 -18.15
N ALA A 54 2.36 -0.73 -18.36
CA ALA A 54 1.80 -0.95 -19.69
C ALA A 54 1.86 0.32 -20.56
N ALA A 55 1.48 1.47 -20.00
CA ALA A 55 1.55 2.76 -20.68
C ALA A 55 3.00 3.13 -21.03
N GLN A 56 3.95 2.88 -20.13
CA GLN A 56 5.36 3.19 -20.34
C GLN A 56 6.00 2.31 -21.42
N ILE A 57 5.60 1.04 -21.52
CA ILE A 57 5.99 0.15 -22.63
C ILE A 57 5.45 0.68 -23.96
N LEU A 58 4.17 1.08 -24.00
CA LEU A 58 3.55 1.65 -25.21
C LEU A 58 4.24 2.96 -25.63
N MET A 59 4.52 3.85 -24.68
CA MET A 59 5.27 5.09 -24.94
C MET A 59 6.68 4.81 -25.45
N GLY A 60 7.37 3.80 -24.91
CA GLY A 60 8.68 3.38 -25.40
C GLY A 60 8.64 2.93 -26.87
N ARG A 61 7.64 2.13 -27.24
CA ARG A 61 7.43 1.70 -28.63
C ARG A 61 7.07 2.88 -29.55
N LEU A 62 6.22 3.79 -29.06
CA LEU A 62 5.84 5.00 -29.80
C LEU A 62 7.05 5.92 -30.03
N ALA A 63 7.90 6.11 -29.02
CA ALA A 63 9.13 6.88 -29.12
C ALA A 63 10.07 6.29 -30.19
N ALA A 64 10.27 4.98 -30.17
CA ALA A 64 11.06 4.28 -31.18
C ALA A 64 10.49 4.45 -32.61
N HIS A 65 9.17 4.31 -32.76
CA HIS A 65 8.50 4.52 -34.06
C HIS A 65 8.64 5.97 -34.57
N ARG A 66 8.57 6.95 -33.66
CA ARG A 66 8.72 8.38 -34.00
C ARG A 66 10.17 8.85 -34.05
N GLN A 67 11.14 7.94 -33.87
CA GLN A 67 12.57 8.26 -33.78
C GLN A 67 12.87 9.39 -32.80
N THR A 68 12.10 9.46 -31.71
CA THR A 68 12.21 10.49 -30.69
C THR A 68 12.49 9.86 -29.33
N THR A 69 12.78 10.69 -28.35
CA THR A 69 13.03 10.21 -26.98
C THR A 69 11.73 10.02 -26.23
N ILE A 70 11.74 9.10 -25.26
CA ILE A 70 10.61 8.89 -24.35
C ILE A 70 10.25 10.19 -23.63
N ARG A 71 11.24 11.03 -23.29
CA ARG A 71 11.01 12.34 -22.66
C ARG A 71 10.20 13.28 -23.56
N GLN A 72 10.46 13.30 -24.87
CA GLN A 72 9.70 14.10 -25.81
C GLN A 72 8.25 13.62 -25.91
N ILE A 73 8.02 12.30 -25.92
CA ILE A 73 6.67 11.74 -25.87
C ILE A 73 5.95 12.17 -24.57
N HIS A 74 6.62 12.15 -23.41
CA HIS A 74 5.99 12.63 -22.17
C HIS A 74 5.59 14.10 -22.26
N ILE A 75 6.41 14.96 -22.86
CA ILE A 75 6.08 16.38 -23.09
C ILE A 75 4.89 16.51 -24.06
N ASP A 76 4.91 15.80 -25.18
CA ASP A 76 3.88 15.86 -26.22
C ASP A 76 2.49 15.42 -25.69
N TYR A 77 2.46 14.48 -24.73
CA TYR A 77 1.24 13.98 -24.10
C TYR A 77 0.92 14.65 -22.75
N GLY A 78 1.66 15.69 -22.34
CA GLY A 78 1.41 16.43 -21.10
C GLY A 78 1.68 15.63 -19.81
N LEU A 79 2.50 14.58 -19.88
CA LEU A 79 2.89 13.71 -18.77
C LEU A 79 4.16 14.22 -18.06
N THR A 80 4.33 15.54 -17.96
CA THR A 80 5.45 16.15 -17.25
C THR A 80 5.29 15.96 -15.74
N ASP A 81 6.40 15.85 -15.00
CA ASP A 81 6.46 15.63 -13.53
C ASP A 81 5.80 16.77 -12.68
N ALA A 82 5.03 17.65 -13.31
CA ALA A 82 4.27 18.71 -12.65
C ALA A 82 2.90 18.15 -12.22
N ASP A 83 2.91 17.34 -11.16
CA ASP A 83 1.85 17.20 -10.15
C ASP A 83 2.42 16.48 -8.91
#